data_AF-A0A3N5EPF8-F1
#
_entry.id   AF-A0A3N5EPF8-F1
#
_cell.length_a   1.000
_cell.length_b   1.000
_cell.length_c   1.000
_cell.angle_alpha   90.00
_cell.angle_beta   90.00
_cell.angle_gamma   90.00
#
_symmetry.space_group_name_H-M   'P 1'
#
loop_
_entity.id
_entity.type
_entity.pdbx_description
1 polymer ?
#
loop_
_entity_poly.entity_id
_entity_poly.type
_entity_poly.pdbx_seq_one_letter_code
_entity_poly.pdbx_strand_id
1 'polypeptide(L)'
;MNLFKKVFSRSEQSSHSNTDSCVSQKEDSKSSKAKNDTPKANDSLDSFFVGNEEKGSKKTEEKVFPNRIGKSITEKLNDQVDELKENKGVDKVTVSMTWKEMLSSKSNDVPFFTAFNDIPCIGLKLTHQFVTNADDLVTPIENKWPVGFYIKTFEASKFPILRIQFLYPDNPSQPLVLETAINVLNADFQDFYNAFIIATHFDLALTHPDLGDRLIGCKYSIPGGLKIMLCAEVLRILSKYQFGSETSYSESIREMEACFPYSHSGTPTNEYIKCPYEGDNRIKGFSS
;
A
#
# COMPACT_ATOMS: atom_id res chain seq x y z
N MET A 1 -16.85 9.01 15.31
CA MET A 1 -16.57 10.43 15.03
C MET A 1 -16.05 10.52 13.61
N ASN A 2 -16.84 11.10 12.70
CA ASN A 2 -16.50 11.21 11.28
C ASN A 2 -15.56 12.41 11.06
N LEU A 3 -14.29 12.14 10.82
CA LEU A 3 -13.29 13.13 10.39
C LEU A 3 -12.82 12.78 8.98
N PHE A 4 -13.66 13.03 7.97
CA PHE A 4 -13.23 13.10 6.57
C PHE A 4 -14.12 14.09 5.82
N LYS A 5 -13.60 15.30 5.59
CA LYS A 5 -14.07 16.23 4.55
C LYS A 5 -12.92 17.17 4.15
N LYS A 6 -12.30 16.93 3.00
CA LYS A 6 -12.47 17.85 1.85
C LYS A 6 -12.12 17.14 0.55
N VAL A 7 -13.00 17.39 -0.41
CA VAL A 7 -13.18 16.76 -1.72
C VAL A 7 -12.85 17.82 -2.76
N PHE A 8 -12.12 17.46 -3.81
CA PHE A 8 -12.08 18.26 -5.03
C PHE A 8 -12.43 17.40 -6.24
N SER A 9 -13.49 17.82 -6.94
CA SER A 9 -13.89 17.37 -8.26
C SER A 9 -12.91 17.88 -9.31
N ARG A 10 -12.57 17.06 -10.32
CA ARG A 10 -11.87 17.49 -11.53
C ARG A 10 -12.69 18.60 -12.20
N SER A 11 -12.17 19.82 -12.23
CA SER A 11 -12.70 20.89 -13.08
C SER A 11 -12.23 20.66 -14.51
N GLU A 12 -13.18 20.54 -15.43
CA GLU A 12 -12.93 20.60 -16.87
C GLU A 12 -12.23 21.92 -17.22
N GLN A 13 -11.10 21.86 -17.92
CA GLN A 13 -10.57 23.00 -18.66
C GLN A 13 -10.43 22.62 -20.13
N SER A 14 -11.37 23.14 -20.91
CA SER A 14 -11.33 23.21 -22.36
C SER A 14 -10.19 24.12 -22.83
N SER A 15 -9.45 23.62 -23.83
CA SER A 15 -8.86 24.33 -24.98
C SER A 15 -8.63 25.84 -24.87
N HIS A 16 -7.41 26.31 -25.13
CA HIS A 16 -7.13 27.35 -26.14
C HIS A 16 -5.69 27.22 -26.63
N SER A 17 -5.57 27.08 -27.94
CA SER A 17 -4.35 27.20 -28.74
C SER A 17 -3.79 28.61 -28.69
N ASN A 18 -2.46 28.75 -28.75
CA ASN A 18 -1.84 29.65 -29.73
C ASN A 18 -0.37 29.28 -29.96
N THR A 19 -0.08 29.14 -31.25
CA THR A 19 1.21 29.10 -31.90
C THR A 19 1.92 30.45 -31.76
N ASP A 20 3.25 30.46 -31.62
CA ASP A 20 4.12 30.97 -32.68
C ASP A 20 5.61 30.89 -32.34
N SER A 21 6.35 30.73 -33.43
CA SER A 21 7.72 30.33 -33.66
C SER A 21 8.78 31.45 -33.54
N CYS A 22 10.06 31.01 -33.48
CA CYS A 22 11.26 31.44 -34.25
C CYS A 22 12.50 31.71 -33.37
N VAL A 23 13.56 30.87 -33.49
CA VAL A 23 14.79 31.07 -34.34
C VAL A 23 15.73 32.11 -33.73
N SER A 24 17.05 31.96 -33.57
CA SER A 24 18.07 30.92 -33.75
C SER A 24 19.41 31.51 -33.24
N GLN A 25 20.48 30.70 -33.29
CA GLN A 25 21.91 31.04 -33.30
C GLN A 25 22.60 31.13 -31.93
N LYS A 26 23.86 30.72 -31.75
CA LYS A 26 24.78 29.74 -32.35
C LYS A 26 26.04 29.89 -31.46
N GLU A 27 26.73 28.77 -31.20
CA GLU A 27 28.20 28.59 -31.04
C GLU A 27 28.96 29.60 -30.12
N ASP A 28 29.82 29.20 -29.18
CA ASP A 28 31.01 28.44 -29.49
C ASP A 28 31.73 27.83 -28.26
N SER A 29 32.49 26.82 -28.63
CA SER A 29 33.37 25.90 -27.92
C SER A 29 34.47 26.48 -27.00
N LYS A 30 34.83 25.73 -25.94
CA LYS A 30 36.24 25.46 -25.59
C LYS A 30 36.40 24.29 -24.62
N SER A 31 37.31 23.40 -25.02
CA SER A 31 37.72 22.18 -24.33
C SER A 31 38.78 22.42 -23.27
N SER A 32 38.84 21.56 -22.25
CA SER A 32 40.09 21.18 -21.59
C SER A 32 40.01 19.76 -21.03
N LYS A 33 40.97 18.93 -21.47
CA LYS A 33 41.29 17.59 -20.97
C LYS A 33 42.13 17.70 -19.68
N ALA A 34 41.87 16.83 -18.70
CA ALA A 34 42.85 16.17 -17.84
C ALA A 34 42.13 15.02 -17.09
N LYS A 35 42.34 13.76 -17.49
CA LYS A 35 43.25 12.76 -16.93
C LYS A 35 42.70 12.04 -15.67
N ASN A 36 42.40 10.76 -15.92
CA ASN A 36 42.42 9.57 -15.07
C ASN A 36 42.76 9.74 -13.59
N ASP A 37 41.93 9.15 -12.73
CA ASP A 37 42.38 8.09 -11.83
C ASP A 37 41.21 7.15 -11.47
N THR A 38 41.47 5.86 -11.65
CA THR A 38 40.57 4.76 -11.29
C THR A 38 41.03 4.20 -9.95
N PRO A 39 40.10 3.90 -9.02
CA PRO A 39 40.30 2.80 -8.09
C PRO A 39 39.33 1.68 -8.44
N LYS A 40 39.90 0.53 -8.84
CA LYS A 40 39.28 -0.77 -8.65
C LYS A 40 39.14 -1.03 -7.15
N ALA A 41 37.94 -1.39 -6.70
CA ALA A 41 37.76 -2.26 -5.55
C ALA A 41 36.49 -3.07 -5.77
N ASN A 42 36.68 -4.39 -5.91
CA ASN A 42 35.67 -5.40 -5.65
C ASN A 42 35.16 -5.21 -4.21
N ASP A 43 33.86 -5.40 -3.97
CA ASP A 43 33.42 -6.55 -3.19
C ASP A 43 31.89 -6.73 -3.28
N SER A 44 31.55 -8.01 -3.29
CA SER A 44 30.27 -8.69 -3.50
C SER A 44 29.05 -8.12 -2.76
N LEU A 45 27.95 -7.94 -3.50
CA LEU A 45 26.57 -7.87 -2.96
C LEU A 45 25.89 -9.25 -2.87
N ASP A 46 26.64 -10.34 -3.04
CA ASP A 46 26.17 -11.72 -2.94
C ASP A 46 26.39 -12.29 -1.53
N SER A 47 25.66 -11.77 -0.54
CA SER A 47 25.50 -12.46 0.75
C SER A 47 24.26 -12.00 1.49
N PHE A 48 23.07 -12.27 0.94
CA PHE A 48 21.84 -12.20 1.74
C PHE A 48 21.01 -13.47 1.78
N PHE A 49 21.27 -14.47 0.93
CA PHE A 49 20.60 -15.77 1.02
C PHE A 49 21.44 -16.90 0.42
N VAL A 50 22.29 -17.54 1.24
CA VAL A 50 22.62 -18.97 1.09
C VAL A 50 22.86 -19.52 2.50
N GLY A 51 22.06 -20.50 2.90
CA GLY A 51 22.25 -21.21 4.17
C GLY A 51 23.53 -22.03 4.15
N ASN A 52 24.24 -22.02 5.27
CA ASN A 52 25.05 -23.15 5.70
C ASN A 52 25.13 -23.17 7.23
N GLU A 53 25.02 -24.37 7.76
CA GLU A 53 24.96 -24.68 9.18
C GLU A 53 26.27 -24.37 9.93
N GLU A 54 26.08 -24.25 11.24
CA GLU A 54 27.05 -24.31 12.35
C GLU A 54 27.65 -23.02 12.94
N LYS A 55 27.19 -22.79 14.18
CA LYS A 55 27.92 -22.29 15.36
C LYS A 55 28.33 -20.82 15.35
N GLY A 56 27.40 -20.02 15.88
CA GLY A 56 27.70 -18.70 16.41
C GLY A 56 26.43 -17.88 16.54
N SER A 57 25.67 -18.08 17.61
CA SER A 57 24.46 -17.32 17.93
C SER A 57 24.76 -15.82 18.09
N LYS A 58 24.81 -15.09 16.98
CA LYS A 58 24.39 -13.69 16.95
C LYS A 58 22.91 -13.71 16.60
N LYS A 59 22.08 -13.60 17.64
CA LYS A 59 20.67 -13.23 17.47
C LYS A 59 20.67 -11.94 16.66
N THR A 60 20.27 -12.02 15.39
CA THR A 60 19.63 -10.89 14.74
C THR A 60 18.48 -10.54 15.67
N GLU A 61 18.53 -9.39 16.33
CA GLU A 61 17.41 -8.88 17.10
C GLU A 61 16.27 -8.65 16.11
N GLU A 62 15.51 -9.69 15.86
CA GLU A 62 14.17 -9.61 15.30
C GLU A 62 13.43 -8.72 16.29
N LYS A 63 13.32 -7.41 15.95
CA LYS A 63 12.52 -6.49 16.74
C LYS A 63 11.08 -6.98 16.61
N VAL A 64 10.69 -7.80 17.59
CA VAL A 64 9.33 -8.24 17.82
C VAL A 64 8.48 -6.97 17.83
N PHE A 65 7.46 -6.91 16.97
CA PHE A 65 6.53 -5.80 16.98
C PHE A 65 6.04 -5.55 18.40
N PRO A 66 5.91 -4.29 18.84
CA PRO A 66 5.18 -3.97 20.06
C PRO A 66 3.76 -4.56 20.00
N ASN A 67 3.15 -4.74 21.18
CA ASN A 67 1.78 -5.24 21.28
C ASN A 67 0.85 -4.48 20.33
N ARG A 68 0.15 -5.23 19.48
CA ARG A 68 -0.79 -4.68 18.51
C ARG A 68 -2.01 -4.06 19.19
N ILE A 69 -2.63 -3.12 18.49
CA ILE A 69 -3.84 -2.42 18.89
C ILE A 69 -5.03 -3.07 18.19
N GLY A 70 -5.98 -3.53 19.01
CA GLY A 70 -7.21 -4.16 18.55
C GLY A 70 -7.01 -5.58 18.04
N LYS A 71 -8.10 -6.15 17.51
CA LYS A 71 -8.11 -7.45 16.84
C LYS A 71 -8.15 -7.28 15.32
N SER A 72 -7.39 -8.09 14.60
CA SER A 72 -7.47 -8.16 13.14
C SER A 72 -8.78 -8.80 12.68
N ILE A 73 -9.08 -8.75 11.38
CA ILE A 73 -10.24 -9.45 10.83
C ILE A 73 -10.13 -10.97 11.05
N THR A 74 -8.95 -11.56 10.86
CA THR A 74 -8.72 -12.99 11.07
C THR A 74 -9.01 -13.39 12.51
N GLU A 75 -8.58 -12.61 13.50
CA GLU A 75 -8.90 -12.86 14.90
C GLU A 75 -10.40 -12.76 15.18
N LYS A 76 -11.06 -11.72 14.65
CA LYS A 76 -12.52 -11.55 14.83
C LYS A 76 -13.30 -12.71 14.23
N LEU A 77 -12.85 -13.26 13.10
CA LEU A 77 -13.46 -14.43 12.48
C LEU A 77 -13.25 -15.68 13.32
N ASN A 78 -12.07 -15.87 13.88
CA ASN A 78 -11.79 -16.99 14.78
C ASN A 78 -12.64 -16.90 16.06
N ASP A 79 -12.77 -15.72 16.67
CA ASP A 79 -13.66 -15.52 17.82
C ASP A 79 -15.11 -15.90 17.49
N GLN A 80 -15.62 -15.49 16.31
CA GLN A 80 -16.98 -15.84 15.86
C GLN A 80 -17.15 -17.34 15.62
N VAL A 81 -16.14 -17.98 15.04
CA VAL A 81 -16.13 -19.44 14.83
C VAL A 81 -16.21 -20.15 16.18
N ASP A 82 -15.40 -19.73 17.15
CA ASP A 82 -15.34 -20.36 18.47
C ASP A 82 -16.62 -20.12 19.28
N GLU A 83 -17.17 -18.91 19.26
CA GLU A 83 -18.48 -18.59 19.85
C GLU A 83 -19.60 -19.47 19.23
N LEU A 84 -19.58 -19.68 17.92
CA LEU A 84 -20.57 -20.53 17.24
C LEU A 84 -20.39 -22.02 17.57
N LYS A 85 -19.16 -22.51 17.72
CA LYS A 85 -18.89 -23.88 18.15
C LYS A 85 -19.43 -24.10 19.56
N GLU A 86 -19.14 -23.18 20.48
CA GLU A 86 -19.61 -23.23 21.86
C GLU A 86 -21.14 -23.19 21.94
N ASN A 87 -21.78 -22.26 21.22
CA ASN A 87 -23.23 -22.08 21.27
C ASN A 87 -24.03 -23.19 20.58
N LYS A 88 -23.48 -23.82 19.54
CA LYS A 88 -24.18 -24.86 18.77
C LYS A 88 -23.77 -26.29 19.15
N GLY A 89 -22.75 -26.46 19.99
CA GLY A 89 -22.20 -27.77 20.35
C GLY A 89 -21.73 -28.57 19.13
N VAL A 90 -21.19 -27.88 18.12
CA VAL A 90 -20.70 -28.49 16.88
C VAL A 90 -19.19 -28.30 16.77
N ASP A 91 -18.49 -29.36 16.37
CA ASP A 91 -17.02 -29.34 16.28
C ASP A 91 -16.49 -28.55 15.08
N LYS A 92 -17.34 -28.34 14.06
CA LYS A 92 -16.98 -27.63 12.83
C LYS A 92 -18.02 -26.57 12.50
N VAL A 93 -17.58 -25.32 12.46
CA VAL A 93 -18.35 -24.18 11.97
C VAL A 93 -17.56 -23.53 10.84
N THR A 94 -18.23 -23.29 9.72
CA THR A 94 -17.69 -22.47 8.63
C THR A 94 -18.33 -21.09 8.73
N VAL A 95 -17.53 -20.06 9.01
CA VAL A 95 -17.96 -18.67 8.89
C VAL A 95 -17.49 -18.16 7.53
N SER A 96 -18.45 -17.88 6.64
CA SER A 96 -18.17 -17.23 5.38
C SER A 96 -18.23 -15.71 5.59
N MET A 97 -17.10 -15.03 5.45
CA MET A 97 -17.07 -13.57 5.33
C MET A 97 -16.75 -13.18 3.90
N THR A 98 -17.53 -12.27 3.35
CA THR A 98 -17.27 -11.73 2.02
C THR A 98 -16.43 -10.47 2.11
N TRP A 99 -15.61 -10.22 1.09
CA TRP A 99 -14.90 -8.94 0.93
C TRP A 99 -15.85 -7.73 0.97
N LYS A 100 -17.11 -7.92 0.55
CA LYS A 100 -18.14 -6.88 0.57
C LYS A 100 -18.47 -6.49 2.01
N GLU A 101 -18.71 -7.47 2.87
CA GLU A 101 -18.98 -7.25 4.29
C GLU A 101 -17.79 -6.58 4.96
N MET A 102 -16.56 -7.04 4.66
CA MET A 102 -15.36 -6.40 5.20
C MET A 102 -15.26 -4.94 4.80
N LEU A 103 -15.43 -4.64 3.50
CA LEU A 103 -15.31 -3.28 2.95
C LEU A 103 -16.47 -2.38 3.35
N SER A 104 -17.63 -2.93 3.71
CA SER A 104 -18.81 -2.14 4.10
C SER A 104 -18.55 -1.20 5.28
N SER A 105 -17.69 -1.62 6.21
CA SER A 105 -17.31 -0.88 7.41
C SER A 105 -16.10 0.05 7.22
N LYS A 106 -15.45 -0.01 6.05
CA LYS A 106 -14.21 0.73 5.78
C LYS A 106 -14.49 2.05 5.09
N SER A 107 -13.56 2.98 5.28
CA SER A 107 -13.60 4.29 4.63
C SER A 107 -13.60 4.15 3.11
N ASN A 108 -14.40 4.98 2.46
CA ASN A 108 -14.34 5.13 1.02
C ASN A 108 -13.00 5.74 0.61
N ASP A 109 -12.49 5.33 -0.54
CA ASP A 109 -11.32 5.90 -1.22
C ASP A 109 -10.03 5.88 -0.38
N VAL A 110 -9.96 4.98 0.61
CA VAL A 110 -8.78 4.75 1.47
C VAL A 110 -8.43 3.26 1.41
N PRO A 111 -7.25 2.90 0.89
CA PRO A 111 -6.76 1.52 0.92
C PRO A 111 -6.78 0.91 2.32
N PHE A 112 -7.41 -0.26 2.45
CA PHE A 112 -7.43 -1.04 3.67
C PHE A 112 -6.50 -2.24 3.55
N PHE A 113 -5.50 -2.33 4.43
CA PHE A 113 -4.47 -3.36 4.44
C PHE A 113 -4.76 -4.41 5.51
N THR A 114 -4.77 -5.70 5.12
CA THR A 114 -5.02 -6.83 6.04
C THR A 114 -4.43 -8.12 5.46
N ALA A 115 -4.55 -9.25 6.14
CA ALA A 115 -4.20 -10.54 5.57
C ALA A 115 -5.29 -11.58 5.83
N PHE A 116 -5.46 -12.49 4.86
CA PHE A 116 -6.34 -13.66 4.98
C PHE A 116 -5.57 -14.91 4.65
N ASN A 117 -5.59 -15.90 5.55
CA ASN A 117 -4.87 -17.16 5.38
C ASN A 117 -3.41 -16.94 4.95
N ASP A 118 -2.73 -16.01 5.63
CA ASP A 118 -1.34 -15.60 5.36
C ASP A 118 -1.08 -15.02 3.96
N ILE A 119 -2.14 -14.65 3.23
CA ILE A 119 -2.07 -13.90 1.98
C ILE A 119 -2.28 -12.42 2.30
N PRO A 120 -1.34 -11.52 1.93
CA PRO A 120 -1.55 -10.09 2.10
C PRO A 120 -2.64 -9.61 1.16
N CYS A 121 -3.55 -8.79 1.67
CA CYS A 121 -4.68 -8.31 0.91
C CYS A 121 -4.90 -6.81 1.09
N ILE A 122 -5.34 -6.18 0.01
CA ILE A 122 -5.72 -4.77 -0.03
C ILE A 122 -7.16 -4.69 -0.46
N GLY A 123 -7.99 -4.08 0.36
CA GLY A 123 -9.38 -3.79 0.07
C GLY A 123 -9.55 -2.32 -0.28
N LEU A 124 -10.31 -2.02 -1.33
CA LEU A 124 -10.56 -0.66 -1.75
C LEU A 124 -12.00 -0.44 -2.22
N LYS A 125 -12.63 0.56 -1.62
CA LYS A 125 -14.00 0.99 -1.92
C LYS A 125 -13.97 2.34 -2.62
N LEU A 126 -14.11 2.32 -3.94
CA LEU A 126 -14.04 3.52 -4.76
C LEU A 126 -15.41 4.16 -4.93
N THR A 127 -15.45 5.48 -4.94
CA THR A 127 -16.66 6.27 -5.19
C THR A 127 -16.62 6.97 -6.55
N HIS A 128 -17.80 7.39 -7.01
CA HIS A 128 -17.97 8.23 -8.21
C HIS A 128 -17.12 9.50 -8.23
N GLN A 129 -16.63 9.94 -7.06
CA GLN A 129 -15.78 11.11 -6.95
C GLN A 129 -14.40 10.90 -7.58
N PHE A 130 -13.83 9.70 -7.42
CA PHE A 130 -12.49 9.38 -7.92
C PHE A 130 -12.52 8.54 -9.18
N VAL A 131 -13.50 7.65 -9.29
CA VAL A 131 -13.69 6.78 -10.46
C VAL A 131 -15.12 6.94 -10.90
N THR A 132 -15.36 7.50 -12.09
CA THR A 132 -16.72 7.89 -12.49
C THR A 132 -17.58 6.67 -12.78
N ASN A 133 -17.04 5.68 -13.49
CA ASN A 133 -17.76 4.48 -13.93
C ASN A 133 -17.00 3.21 -13.54
N ALA A 134 -17.71 2.09 -13.38
CA ALA A 134 -17.08 0.80 -13.09
C ALA A 134 -16.09 0.32 -14.18
N ASP A 135 -16.27 0.74 -15.45
CA ASP A 135 -15.37 0.35 -16.55
C ASP A 135 -13.94 0.84 -16.36
N ASP A 136 -13.75 1.96 -15.68
CA ASP A 136 -12.44 2.51 -15.32
C ASP A 136 -11.71 1.62 -14.27
N LEU A 137 -12.45 0.73 -13.59
CA LEU A 137 -11.86 -0.31 -12.73
C LEU A 137 -11.54 -1.59 -13.49
N VAL A 138 -12.35 -1.93 -14.49
CA VAL A 138 -12.20 -3.18 -15.24
C VAL A 138 -11.10 -3.05 -16.31
N THR A 139 -11.04 -1.90 -16.99
CA THR A 139 -10.09 -1.65 -18.08
C THR A 139 -8.63 -1.90 -17.69
N PRO A 140 -8.13 -1.43 -16.54
CA PRO A 140 -6.74 -1.68 -16.14
C PRO A 140 -6.44 -3.16 -15.92
N ILE A 141 -7.45 -3.92 -15.47
CA ILE A 141 -7.32 -5.36 -15.20
C ILE A 141 -7.30 -6.14 -16.50
N GLU A 142 -8.22 -5.85 -17.44
CA GLU A 142 -8.24 -6.46 -18.77
C GLU A 142 -6.94 -6.20 -19.53
N ASN A 143 -6.36 -5.00 -19.37
CA ASN A 143 -5.09 -4.63 -19.96
C ASN A 143 -3.86 -5.00 -19.11
N LYS A 144 -4.05 -5.67 -17.97
CA LYS A 144 -2.99 -6.18 -17.08
C LYS A 144 -2.02 -5.10 -16.61
N TRP A 145 -2.53 -3.91 -16.33
CA TRP A 145 -1.72 -2.78 -15.91
C TRP A 145 -1.20 -2.96 -14.48
N PRO A 146 0.04 -2.52 -14.20
CA PRO A 146 0.61 -2.61 -12.87
C PRO A 146 0.04 -1.54 -11.95
N VAL A 147 -0.11 -1.88 -10.66
CA VAL A 147 -0.33 -0.90 -9.58
C VAL A 147 1.01 -0.42 -9.03
N GLY A 148 1.02 0.69 -8.30
CA GLY A 148 2.24 1.26 -7.74
C GLY A 148 2.15 1.53 -6.25
N PHE A 149 3.30 1.46 -5.57
CA PHE A 149 3.42 1.87 -4.18
C PHE A 149 4.51 2.92 -4.02
N TYR A 150 4.21 3.91 -3.20
CA TYR A 150 5.22 4.74 -2.56
C TYR A 150 5.01 4.66 -1.05
N ILE A 151 6.07 4.34 -0.32
CA ILE A 151 6.02 4.08 1.12
C ILE A 151 7.04 4.97 1.80
N LYS A 152 6.60 5.77 2.77
CA LYS A 152 7.47 6.66 3.51
C LYS A 152 7.02 6.83 4.95
N THR A 153 7.96 6.85 5.88
CA THR A 153 7.66 7.28 7.25
C THR A 153 7.44 8.80 7.29
N PHE A 154 6.39 9.22 7.99
CA PHE A 154 6.19 10.60 8.39
C PHE A 154 6.54 10.78 9.87
N GLU A 155 7.49 11.66 10.16
CA GLU A 155 8.15 11.78 11.48
C GLU A 155 8.03 13.18 12.10
N ALA A 156 7.16 14.05 11.56
CA ALA A 156 7.06 15.43 12.04
C ALA A 156 6.45 15.52 13.45
N SER A 157 5.67 14.51 13.84
CA SER A 157 4.95 14.45 15.11
C SER A 157 5.65 13.52 16.12
N LYS A 158 5.12 13.48 17.34
CA LYS A 158 5.55 12.54 18.40
C LYS A 158 5.15 11.09 18.12
N PHE A 159 4.25 10.86 17.18
CA PHE A 159 3.77 9.52 16.80
C PHE A 159 4.10 9.29 15.33
N PRO A 160 5.24 8.64 15.00
CA PRO A 160 5.60 8.40 13.62
C PRO A 160 4.58 7.46 12.95
N ILE A 161 4.11 7.84 11.76
CA ILE A 161 3.13 7.09 10.97
C ILE A 161 3.75 6.63 9.66
N LEU A 162 3.25 5.51 9.14
CA LEU A 162 3.62 5.05 7.81
C LEU A 162 2.66 5.67 6.81
N ARG A 163 3.17 6.50 5.91
CA ARG A 163 2.43 7.04 4.78
C ARG A 163 2.58 6.09 3.61
N ILE A 164 1.47 5.53 3.15
CA ILE A 164 1.41 4.69 1.95
C ILE A 164 0.60 5.42 0.89
N GLN A 165 1.17 5.57 -0.29
CA GLN A 165 0.45 5.95 -1.49
C GLN A 165 0.30 4.73 -2.39
N PHE A 166 -0.95 4.40 -2.70
CA PHE A 166 -1.32 3.36 -3.63
C PHE A 166 -1.76 3.99 -4.95
N LEU A 167 -1.02 3.68 -6.00
CA LEU A 167 -1.30 4.14 -7.36
C LEU A 167 -2.13 3.08 -8.07
N TYR A 168 -3.38 3.41 -8.34
CA TYR A 168 -4.29 2.60 -9.14
C TYR A 168 -4.34 3.17 -10.57
N PRO A 169 -4.07 2.36 -11.61
CA PRO A 169 -3.94 2.85 -12.98
C PRO A 169 -5.31 2.98 -13.68
N ASP A 170 -6.30 3.63 -13.08
CA ASP A 170 -7.61 3.90 -13.72
C ASP A 170 -7.46 4.64 -15.06
N ASN A 171 -6.50 5.57 -15.14
CA ASN A 171 -6.14 6.28 -16.36
C ASN A 171 -4.61 6.25 -16.57
N PRO A 172 -4.12 5.82 -17.76
CA PRO A 172 -2.69 5.67 -18.00
C PRO A 172 -1.93 7.01 -18.05
N SER A 173 -2.62 8.09 -18.38
CA SER A 173 -2.07 9.45 -18.44
C SER A 173 -1.99 10.12 -17.07
N GLN A 174 -2.92 9.76 -16.18
CA GLN A 174 -3.05 10.35 -14.85
C GLN A 174 -3.66 9.32 -13.88
N PRO A 175 -2.84 8.38 -13.37
CA PRO A 175 -3.34 7.34 -12.48
C PRO A 175 -3.83 7.93 -11.17
N LEU A 176 -4.86 7.31 -10.61
CA LEU A 176 -5.39 7.61 -9.30
C LEU A 176 -4.36 7.29 -8.22
N VAL A 177 -4.05 8.29 -7.39
CA VAL A 177 -3.18 8.12 -6.22
C VAL A 177 -4.03 8.22 -4.98
N LEU A 178 -4.06 7.15 -4.19
CA LEU A 178 -4.77 7.06 -2.93
C LEU A 178 -3.78 7.03 -1.79
N GLU A 179 -4.05 7.78 -0.74
CA GLU A 179 -3.16 7.90 0.40
C GLU A 179 -3.77 7.25 1.64
N THR A 180 -2.93 6.59 2.44
CA THR A 180 -3.31 6.07 3.75
C THR A 180 -2.20 6.34 4.74
N ALA A 181 -2.57 6.98 5.85
CA ALA A 181 -1.78 7.00 7.07
C ALA A 181 -2.02 5.70 7.84
N ILE A 182 -0.94 4.99 8.16
CA ILE A 182 -0.99 3.71 8.85
C ILE A 182 -0.30 3.84 10.21
N ASN A 183 -1.04 3.43 11.25
CA ASN A 183 -0.45 3.05 12.52
C ASN A 183 0.10 1.63 12.41
N VAL A 184 1.43 1.47 12.47
CA VAL A 184 2.09 0.15 12.33
C VAL A 184 1.76 -0.83 13.46
N LEU A 185 1.12 -0.35 14.54
CA LEU A 185 0.62 -1.18 15.63
C LEU A 185 -0.80 -1.70 15.37
N ASN A 186 -1.48 -1.25 14.32
CA ASN A 186 -2.80 -1.77 13.98
C ASN A 186 -2.74 -3.26 13.65
N ALA A 187 -3.64 -4.06 14.25
CA ALA A 187 -3.63 -5.51 14.09
C ALA A 187 -3.80 -5.98 12.63
N ASP A 188 -4.69 -5.35 11.86
CA ASP A 188 -4.86 -5.69 10.44
C ASP A 188 -3.58 -5.40 9.64
N PHE A 189 -2.92 -4.27 9.93
CA PHE A 189 -1.67 -3.94 9.26
C PHE A 189 -0.50 -4.84 9.66
N GLN A 190 -0.39 -5.25 10.93
CA GLN A 190 0.64 -6.21 11.33
C GLN A 190 0.46 -7.57 10.64
N ASP A 191 -0.78 -8.04 10.55
CA ASP A 191 -1.09 -9.28 9.80
C ASP A 191 -0.74 -9.11 8.32
N PHE A 192 -1.10 -7.98 7.69
CA PHE A 192 -0.68 -7.63 6.34
C PHE A 192 0.84 -7.65 6.21
N TYR A 193 1.58 -6.96 7.08
CA TYR A 193 3.03 -6.86 7.02
C TYR A 193 3.69 -8.24 7.10
N ASN A 194 3.28 -9.05 8.08
CA ASN A 194 3.83 -10.39 8.29
C ASN A 194 3.59 -11.30 7.07
N ALA A 195 2.40 -11.25 6.49
CA ALA A 195 2.09 -11.97 5.25
C ALA A 195 2.88 -11.41 4.04
N PHE A 196 2.98 -10.08 3.94
CA PHE A 196 3.58 -9.39 2.78
C PHE A 196 5.08 -9.64 2.65
N ILE A 197 5.82 -9.69 3.75
CA ILE A 197 7.27 -9.91 3.71
C ILE A 197 7.63 -11.31 3.19
N ILE A 198 6.78 -12.32 3.44
CA ILE A 198 7.00 -13.70 2.98
C ILE A 198 6.36 -14.00 1.62
N ALA A 199 5.22 -13.39 1.30
CA ALA A 199 4.45 -13.71 0.10
C ALA A 199 5.11 -13.23 -1.19
N THR A 200 4.85 -13.89 -2.31
CA THR A 200 5.28 -13.44 -3.65
C THR A 200 4.30 -12.50 -4.32
N HIS A 201 3.08 -12.41 -3.78
CA HIS A 201 1.96 -11.68 -4.35
C HIS A 201 1.05 -11.14 -3.25
N PHE A 202 0.18 -10.20 -3.62
CA PHE A 202 -0.94 -9.77 -2.81
C PHE A 202 -2.23 -9.76 -3.62
N ASP A 203 -3.34 -9.85 -2.90
CA ASP A 203 -4.68 -9.79 -3.47
C ASP A 203 -5.25 -8.37 -3.34
N LEU A 204 -5.85 -7.87 -4.41
CA LEU A 204 -6.57 -6.60 -4.44
C LEU A 204 -8.06 -6.87 -4.66
N ALA A 205 -8.89 -6.38 -3.75
CA ALA A 205 -10.35 -6.44 -3.84
C ALA A 205 -10.93 -5.03 -4.02
N LEU A 206 -11.64 -4.82 -5.12
CA LEU A 206 -12.24 -3.54 -5.49
C LEU A 206 -13.76 -3.61 -5.49
N THR A 207 -14.40 -2.54 -5.00
CA THR A 207 -15.84 -2.32 -5.12
C THR A 207 -16.13 -0.90 -5.59
N HIS A 208 -17.25 -0.73 -6.28
CA HIS A 208 -17.76 0.54 -6.80
C HIS A 208 -19.29 0.54 -6.76
N PRO A 209 -19.97 1.70 -6.57
CA PRO A 209 -21.43 1.76 -6.56
C PRO A 209 -22.08 1.11 -7.79
N ASP A 210 -21.53 1.31 -9.00
CA ASP A 210 -22.10 0.73 -10.24
C ASP A 210 -21.94 -0.78 -10.36
N LEU A 211 -21.07 -1.40 -9.55
CA LEU A 211 -20.94 -2.86 -9.50
C LEU A 211 -22.05 -3.52 -8.67
N GLY A 212 -22.83 -2.72 -7.92
CA GLY A 212 -23.83 -3.20 -6.98
C GLY A 212 -23.21 -4.15 -5.96
N ASP A 213 -23.58 -5.42 -6.03
CA ASP A 213 -23.10 -6.46 -5.12
C ASP A 213 -21.82 -7.16 -5.61
N ARG A 214 -21.35 -6.82 -6.81
CA ARG A 214 -20.17 -7.45 -7.41
C ARG A 214 -18.89 -6.86 -6.86
N LEU A 215 -17.88 -7.72 -6.79
CA LEU A 215 -16.50 -7.36 -6.46
C LEU A 215 -15.59 -7.74 -7.60
N ILE A 216 -14.53 -6.97 -7.74
CA ILE A 216 -13.44 -7.27 -8.66
C ILE A 216 -12.24 -7.71 -7.83
N GLY A 217 -11.73 -8.89 -8.12
CA GLY A 217 -10.58 -9.48 -7.45
C GLY A 217 -9.42 -9.65 -8.41
N CYS A 218 -8.25 -9.17 -8.03
CA CYS A 218 -7.03 -9.28 -8.83
C CYS A 218 -5.82 -9.60 -7.97
N LYS A 219 -4.77 -10.08 -8.64
CA LYS A 219 -3.54 -10.56 -8.04
C LYS A 219 -2.36 -9.80 -8.62
N TYR A 220 -1.46 -9.34 -7.76
CA TYR A 220 -0.27 -8.61 -8.17
C TYR A 220 0.99 -9.17 -7.52
N SER A 221 2.07 -9.19 -8.28
CA SER A 221 3.38 -9.61 -7.81
C SER A 221 3.96 -8.59 -6.82
N ILE A 222 4.66 -9.07 -5.79
CA ILE A 222 5.39 -8.23 -4.84
C ILE A 222 6.86 -8.17 -5.25
N PRO A 223 7.35 -7.02 -5.76
CA PRO A 223 8.76 -6.86 -6.05
C PRO A 223 9.60 -6.91 -4.75
N GLY A 224 10.78 -7.53 -4.80
CA GLY A 224 11.68 -7.59 -3.65
C GLY A 224 12.06 -6.21 -3.09
N GLY A 225 12.23 -5.22 -3.97
CA GLY A 225 12.48 -3.83 -3.58
C GLY A 225 11.36 -3.21 -2.73
N LEU A 226 10.09 -3.60 -2.99
CA LEU A 226 8.95 -3.12 -2.21
C LEU A 226 8.96 -3.70 -0.79
N LYS A 227 9.31 -4.98 -0.63
CA LYS A 227 9.49 -5.60 0.69
C LYS A 227 10.57 -4.91 1.50
N ILE A 228 11.74 -4.69 0.89
CA ILE A 228 12.87 -4.02 1.54
C ILE A 228 12.46 -2.62 2.00
N MET A 229 11.79 -1.86 1.14
CA MET A 229 11.30 -0.51 1.47
C MET A 229 10.31 -0.53 2.63
N LEU A 230 9.30 -1.41 2.59
CA LEU A 230 8.31 -1.54 3.66
C LEU A 230 8.97 -1.92 4.99
N CYS A 231 9.86 -2.92 4.99
CA CYS A 231 10.61 -3.33 6.18
C CYS A 231 11.44 -2.16 6.74
N ALA A 232 12.16 -1.43 5.90
CA ALA A 232 13.01 -0.33 6.33
C ALA A 232 12.21 0.80 6.99
N GLU A 233 11.09 1.21 6.38
CA GLU A 233 10.24 2.29 6.91
C GLU A 233 9.50 1.84 8.19
N VAL A 234 9.03 0.60 8.26
CA VAL A 234 8.44 0.05 9.51
C VAL A 234 9.47 0.01 10.63
N LEU A 235 10.68 -0.50 10.38
CA LEU A 235 11.75 -0.51 11.38
C LEU A 235 12.14 0.90 11.84
N ARG A 236 12.11 1.88 10.93
CA ARG A 236 12.34 3.28 11.24
C ARG A 236 11.30 3.81 12.22
N ILE A 237 10.01 3.55 11.99
CA ILE A 237 8.91 3.88 12.91
C ILE A 237 9.12 3.20 14.26
N LEU A 238 9.34 1.89 14.28
CA LEU A 238 9.51 1.12 15.51
C LEU A 238 10.74 1.56 16.32
N SER A 239 11.79 2.07 15.67
CA SER A 239 12.98 2.60 16.34
C SER A 239 12.75 3.94 17.07
N LYS A 240 11.75 4.70 16.64
CA LYS A 240 11.40 6.03 17.18
C LYS A 240 10.13 6.02 18.01
N TYR A 241 9.38 4.92 17.96
CA TYR A 241 8.12 4.79 18.65
C TYR A 241 8.30 4.97 20.15
N GLN A 242 7.57 5.94 20.69
CA GLN A 242 7.32 6.10 22.11
C GLN A 242 5.82 5.88 22.31
N PHE A 243 5.44 5.18 23.38
CA PHE A 243 4.03 4.84 23.65
C PHE A 243 3.14 6.07 23.47
N GLY A 244 2.20 6.00 22.52
CA GLY A 244 1.35 7.13 22.15
C GLY A 244 -0.13 6.78 22.18
N SER A 245 -0.96 7.82 22.31
CA SER A 245 -2.42 7.68 22.36
C SER A 245 -3.05 7.78 20.96
N GLU A 246 -4.32 7.37 20.82
CA GLU A 246 -5.11 7.59 19.61
C GLU A 246 -5.18 9.09 19.22
N THR A 247 -5.16 9.98 20.22
CA THR A 247 -5.08 11.43 20.00
C THR A 247 -3.78 11.82 19.32
N SER A 248 -2.64 11.26 19.76
CA SER A 248 -1.33 11.52 19.16
C SER A 248 -1.23 11.00 17.73
N TYR A 249 -1.87 9.86 17.45
CA TYR A 249 -2.01 9.36 16.08
C TYR A 249 -2.84 10.31 15.21
N SER A 250 -3.98 10.76 15.71
CA SER A 250 -4.85 11.73 15.02
C SER A 250 -4.15 13.07 14.74
N GLU A 251 -3.34 13.57 15.67
CA GLU A 251 -2.51 14.78 15.48
C GLU A 251 -1.51 14.59 14.35
N SER A 252 -0.87 13.42 14.30
CA SER A 252 0.12 13.09 13.27
C SER A 252 -0.48 13.03 11.87
N ILE A 253 -1.71 12.53 11.75
CA ILE A 253 -2.46 12.55 10.49
C ILE A 253 -2.71 14.00 10.06
N ARG A 254 -3.19 14.87 10.96
CA ARG A 254 -3.45 16.29 10.63
C ARG A 254 -2.18 17.03 10.20
N GLU A 255 -1.07 16.78 10.87
CA GLU A 255 0.24 17.34 10.50
C GLU A 255 0.69 16.83 9.13
N MET A 256 0.51 15.54 8.85
CA MET A 256 0.81 14.95 7.54
C MET A 256 -0.03 15.59 6.44
N GLU A 257 -1.34 15.73 6.65
CA GLU A 257 -2.27 16.37 5.71
C GLU A 257 -1.92 17.86 5.49
N ALA A 258 -1.41 18.55 6.51
CA ALA A 258 -0.94 19.93 6.38
C ALA A 258 0.36 20.02 5.54
N CYS A 259 1.27 19.06 5.69
CA CYS A 259 2.50 18.98 4.88
C CYS A 259 2.24 18.50 3.45
N PHE A 260 1.26 17.61 3.27
CA PHE A 260 0.92 16.96 2.01
C PHE A 260 -0.58 17.14 1.72
N PRO A 261 -1.00 18.31 1.21
CA PRO A 261 -2.41 18.64 1.05
C PRO A 261 -3.14 17.81 -0.02
N TYR A 262 -2.39 17.10 -0.87
CA TYR A 262 -2.93 16.19 -1.89
C TYR A 262 -2.23 14.85 -1.84
N SER A 263 -2.94 13.78 -2.20
CA SER A 263 -2.42 12.40 -2.17
C SER A 263 -1.18 12.16 -3.02
N HIS A 264 -0.89 12.99 -4.03
CA HIS A 264 0.32 12.92 -4.85
C HIS A 264 1.42 13.91 -4.42
N SER A 265 1.18 14.70 -3.37
CA SER A 265 2.13 15.72 -2.89
C SER A 265 3.37 15.07 -2.32
N GLY A 266 4.54 15.64 -2.60
CA GLY A 266 5.81 15.19 -2.02
C GLY A 266 6.29 13.82 -2.51
N THR A 267 5.81 13.35 -3.66
CA THR A 267 6.24 12.08 -4.26
C THR A 267 6.73 12.31 -5.69
N PRO A 268 8.02 12.05 -5.96
CA PRO A 268 8.53 12.03 -7.31
C PRO A 268 7.90 10.87 -8.10
N THR A 269 7.40 11.12 -9.31
CA THR A 269 6.68 10.10 -10.13
C THR A 269 7.52 8.86 -10.42
N ASN A 270 8.85 8.98 -10.39
CA ASN A 270 9.81 7.88 -10.59
C ASN A 270 10.06 7.02 -9.35
N GLU A 271 9.51 7.37 -8.18
CA GLU A 271 9.72 6.63 -6.92
C GLU A 271 8.66 5.57 -6.63
N TYR A 272 7.62 5.46 -7.46
CA TYR A 272 6.64 4.38 -7.32
C TYR A 272 7.23 3.03 -7.72
N ILE A 273 7.17 2.06 -6.82
CA ILE A 273 7.51 0.67 -7.11
C ILE A 273 6.30 -0.01 -7.74
N LYS A 274 6.44 -0.40 -9.01
CA LYS A 274 5.39 -1.07 -9.78
C LYS A 274 5.26 -2.53 -9.38
N CYS A 275 4.02 -2.96 -9.13
CA CYS A 275 3.63 -4.34 -8.87
C CYS A 275 2.93 -4.88 -10.13
N PRO A 276 3.57 -5.79 -10.89
CA PRO A 276 2.98 -6.40 -12.08
C PRO A 276 1.69 -7.15 -11.77
N TYR A 277 0.72 -7.07 -12.67
CA TYR A 277 -0.48 -7.89 -12.62
C TYR A 277 -0.12 -9.37 -12.90
N GLU A 278 -0.63 -10.27 -12.07
CA GLU A 278 -0.41 -11.72 -12.20
C GLU A 278 -1.66 -12.48 -12.66
N GLY A 279 -2.86 -11.97 -12.37
CA GLY A 279 -4.09 -12.63 -12.79
C GLY A 279 -5.34 -12.15 -12.07
N ASP A 280 -6.48 -12.62 -12.55
CA ASP A 280 -7.75 -12.41 -11.88
C ASP A 280 -7.84 -13.38 -10.71
N ASN A 281 -8.02 -12.82 -9.52
CA ASN A 281 -8.57 -13.62 -8.46
C ASN A 281 -10.06 -13.67 -8.68
N ARG A 282 -10.57 -14.84 -9.07
CA ARG A 282 -11.95 -15.16 -8.73
C ARG A 282 -11.98 -15.21 -7.20
N ILE A 283 -12.17 -14.06 -6.56
CA ILE A 283 -12.60 -13.96 -5.17
C ILE A 283 -13.99 -14.60 -5.16
N LYS A 284 -14.02 -15.93 -5.21
CA LYS A 284 -15.18 -16.72 -4.85
C LYS A 284 -15.32 -16.47 -3.36
N GLY A 285 -16.50 -16.05 -2.92
CA GLY A 285 -16.84 -16.04 -1.50
C GLY A 285 -16.32 -17.33 -0.89
N PHE A 286 -15.46 -17.19 0.11
CA PHE A 286 -14.70 -18.28 0.70
C PHE A 286 -15.65 -19.43 1.05
N SER A 287 -15.48 -20.57 0.38
CA SER A 287 -15.98 -21.85 0.85
C SER A 287 -14.74 -22.67 1.22
N SER A 288 -14.55 -22.87 2.52
CA SER A 288 -13.64 -23.86 3.08
C SER A 288 -14.36 -25.17 3.36
#